data_AF-A0A366LNS5-F1
#
_entry.id   AF-A0A366LNS5-F1
#
_cell.length_a   1.000
_cell.length_b   1.000
_cell.length_c   1.000
_cell.angle_alpha   90.00
_cell.angle_beta   90.00
_cell.angle_gamma   90.00
#
_symmetry.space_group_name_H-M   'P 1'
#
loop_
_entity.id
_entity.type
_entity.pdbx_description
1 polymer ?
#
loop_
_entity_poly.entity_id
_entity_poly.type
_entity_poly.pdbx_seq_one_letter_code
_entity_poly.pdbx_strand_id
1 'polypeptide(L)'
;MELLAIGVLACYAVGYLVLAGADLGAGMLLPYLGRTRAERRLVRLAVMPFFLTTEVWLVAAVGVIAGAFPALEETLIGGNYTAVVLLLFGWVVRDLGLWLYGGGGRTAVAAITAGSWTVAVSLGLLLSGIAGLSPLVGVPLVAALFCAHGLTFAALRLPGAPRERAGRLWAGTAARPGERVAFGVTAVALAALGVLAGARLPLRDSLAEPTFLVPVMAVVTPLLLATQAWAWWTFRHRVSADDPDPLGVQYANAEQIRRSA
;
A
#
# COMPACT_ATOMS: atom_id res chain seq x y z
N MET A 1 10.52 21.49 -17.94
CA MET A 1 9.15 21.02 -17.64
C MET A 1 9.02 19.51 -17.76
N GLU A 2 9.53 18.90 -18.82
CA GLU A 2 9.49 17.44 -19.04
C GLU A 2 10.06 16.61 -17.88
N LEU A 3 11.32 16.81 -17.50
CA LEU A 3 11.95 16.06 -16.40
C LEU A 3 11.20 16.22 -15.07
N LEU A 4 10.60 17.39 -14.85
CA LEU A 4 9.79 17.65 -13.66
C LEU A 4 8.49 16.83 -13.68
N ALA A 5 7.80 16.78 -14.82
CA ALA A 5 6.59 15.98 -15.00
C ALA A 5 6.87 14.49 -14.78
N ILE A 6 7.94 13.98 -15.39
CA ILE A 6 8.39 12.59 -15.24
C ILE A 6 8.77 12.31 -13.79
N GLY A 7 9.52 13.21 -13.15
CA GLY A 7 9.93 13.07 -11.76
C GLY A 7 8.76 13.05 -10.79
N VAL A 8 7.75 13.90 -11.00
CA VAL A 8 6.52 13.94 -10.18
C VAL A 8 5.71 12.67 -10.38
N LEU A 9 5.51 12.21 -11.63
CA LEU A 9 4.81 10.94 -11.91
C LEU A 9 5.53 9.76 -11.25
N ALA A 10 6.85 9.67 -11.43
CA ALA A 10 7.67 8.63 -10.82
C ALA A 10 7.57 8.69 -9.29
N CYS A 11 7.61 9.88 -8.69
CA CYS A 11 7.45 10.07 -7.25
C CYS A 11 6.11 9.49 -6.76
N TYR A 12 5.00 9.83 -7.43
CA TYR A 12 3.68 9.33 -7.02
C TYR A 12 3.48 7.83 -7.26
N ALA A 13 3.87 7.33 -8.43
CA ALA A 13 3.71 5.92 -8.77
C ALA A 13 4.59 5.02 -7.89
N VAL A 14 5.86 5.38 -7.70
CA VAL A 14 6.79 4.63 -6.83
C VAL A 14 6.40 4.78 -5.37
N GLY A 15 6.04 5.99 -4.94
CA GLY A 15 5.58 6.25 -3.59
C GLY A 15 4.34 5.44 -3.24
N TYR A 16 3.35 5.36 -4.14
CA TYR A 16 2.21 4.47 -3.97
C TYR A 16 2.64 3.01 -3.85
N LEU A 17 3.49 2.51 -4.76
CA LEU A 17 3.90 1.11 -4.76
C LEU A 17 4.60 0.71 -3.45
N VAL A 18 5.45 1.58 -2.91
CA VAL A 18 6.12 1.37 -1.61
C VAL A 18 5.12 1.49 -0.46
N LEU A 19 4.43 2.62 -0.35
CA LEU A 19 3.58 2.93 0.81
C LEU A 19 2.37 1.99 0.88
N ALA A 20 1.66 1.83 -0.25
CA ALA A 20 0.52 0.93 -0.36
C ALA A 20 0.94 -0.54 -0.28
N GLY A 21 2.16 -0.88 -0.71
CA GLY A 21 2.68 -2.25 -0.59
C GLY A 21 2.73 -2.74 0.86
N ALA A 22 2.91 -1.84 1.84
CA ALA A 22 3.02 -2.19 3.25
C ALA A 22 1.66 -2.57 3.86
N ASP A 23 0.64 -1.74 3.66
CA ASP A 23 -0.70 -1.94 4.20
C ASP A 23 -1.55 -2.90 3.36
N LEU A 24 -1.38 -2.94 2.02
CA LEU A 24 -1.95 -4.01 1.19
C LEU A 24 -1.35 -5.36 1.58
N GLY A 25 -0.02 -5.45 1.75
CA GLY A 25 0.66 -6.66 2.20
C GLY A 25 0.19 -7.13 3.58
N ALA A 26 0.04 -6.22 4.54
CA ALA A 26 -0.53 -6.54 5.85
C ALA A 26 -2.00 -7.01 5.74
N GLY A 27 -2.79 -6.42 4.84
CA GLY A 27 -4.16 -6.83 4.55
C GLY A 27 -4.25 -8.22 3.92
N MET A 28 -3.41 -8.53 2.94
CA MET A 28 -3.29 -9.85 2.30
C MET A 28 -2.97 -10.95 3.32
N LEU A 29 -2.17 -10.61 4.33
CA LEU A 29 -1.67 -11.52 5.36
C LEU A 29 -2.48 -11.45 6.67
N LEU A 30 -3.59 -10.70 6.71
CA LEU A 30 -4.40 -10.52 7.91
C LEU A 30 -4.79 -11.84 8.60
N PRO A 31 -5.22 -12.91 7.90
CA PRO A 31 -5.56 -14.18 8.53
C PRO A 31 -4.37 -14.91 9.16
N TYR A 32 -3.16 -14.67 8.63
CA TYR A 32 -1.91 -15.22 9.15
C TYR A 32 -1.39 -14.41 10.35
N LEU A 33 -1.39 -13.09 10.22
CA LEU A 33 -0.91 -12.15 11.23
C LEU A 33 -1.84 -12.09 12.44
N GLY A 34 -3.16 -12.19 12.25
CA GLY A 34 -4.17 -12.15 13.31
C GLY A 34 -5.02 -13.42 13.38
N ARG A 35 -4.71 -14.30 14.35
CA ARG A 35 -5.45 -15.55 14.58
C ARG A 35 -6.63 -15.35 15.53
N THR A 36 -6.51 -14.42 16.48
CA THR A 36 -7.60 -14.02 17.39
C THR A 36 -8.20 -12.65 17.01
N ARG A 37 -9.38 -12.33 17.56
CA ARG A 37 -10.01 -11.00 17.35
C ARG A 37 -9.11 -9.85 17.85
N ALA A 38 -8.47 -10.04 19.00
CA ALA A 38 -7.54 -9.07 19.57
C ALA A 38 -6.32 -8.85 18.65
N GLU A 39 -5.74 -9.92 18.12
CA GLU A 39 -4.60 -9.82 17.20
C GLU A 39 -4.98 -9.18 15.87
N ARG A 40 -6.13 -9.53 15.29
CA ARG A 40 -6.64 -8.89 14.06
C ARG A 40 -6.87 -7.39 14.26
N ARG A 41 -7.36 -7.00 15.45
CA ARG A 41 -7.55 -5.59 15.81
C ARG A 41 -6.20 -4.86 15.81
N LEU A 42 -5.14 -5.47 16.34
CA LEU A 42 -3.79 -4.89 16.29
C LEU A 42 -3.31 -4.71 14.84
N VAL A 43 -3.52 -5.69 13.96
CA VAL A 43 -3.16 -5.56 12.53
C VAL A 43 -3.89 -4.38 11.89
N ARG A 44 -5.20 -4.24 12.15
CA ARG A 44 -5.96 -3.08 11.66
C ARG A 44 -5.42 -1.77 12.23
N LEU A 45 -5.25 -1.65 13.54
CA LEU A 45 -4.73 -0.43 14.18
C LEU A 45 -3.37 -0.01 13.60
N ALA A 46 -2.53 -0.97 13.18
CA ALA A 46 -1.25 -0.65 12.56
C ALA A 46 -1.41 -0.03 11.17
N VAL A 47 -2.43 -0.43 10.40
CA VAL A 47 -2.69 0.01 9.02
C VAL A 47 -3.50 1.31 8.96
N MET A 48 -4.49 1.47 9.84
CA MET A 48 -5.48 2.55 9.76
C MET A 48 -4.91 3.97 9.64
N PRO A 49 -3.81 4.34 10.32
CA PRO A 49 -3.27 5.69 10.18
C PRO A 49 -2.67 6.00 8.80
N PHE A 50 -2.40 4.96 8.01
CA PHE A 50 -1.64 5.09 6.77
C PHE A 50 -2.51 4.92 5.52
N PHE A 51 -3.51 4.03 5.51
CA PHE A 51 -4.17 3.63 4.26
C PHE A 51 -4.76 4.80 3.45
N LEU A 52 -5.46 5.76 4.09
CA LEU A 52 -5.95 6.95 3.39
C LEU A 52 -4.80 7.81 2.86
N THR A 53 -3.72 7.94 3.63
CA THR A 53 -2.56 8.72 3.19
C THR A 53 -1.86 8.06 2.00
N THR A 54 -1.85 6.73 1.91
CA THR A 54 -1.25 6.00 0.79
C THR A 54 -2.10 6.10 -0.48
N GLU A 55 -3.42 6.07 -0.36
CA GLU A 55 -4.36 6.19 -1.48
C GLU A 55 -4.23 7.51 -2.26
N VAL A 56 -3.94 8.61 -1.57
CA VAL A 56 -3.71 9.92 -2.21
C VAL A 56 -2.58 9.85 -3.24
N TRP A 57 -1.58 8.98 -3.04
CA TRP A 57 -0.48 8.81 -4.00
C TRP A 57 -0.96 8.21 -5.32
N LEU A 58 -1.87 7.23 -5.27
CA LEU A 58 -2.46 6.65 -6.48
C LEU A 58 -3.32 7.68 -7.21
N VAL A 59 -4.18 8.40 -6.47
CA VAL A 59 -5.02 9.46 -7.05
C VAL A 59 -4.15 10.53 -7.71
N ALA A 60 -3.07 10.96 -7.06
CA ALA A 60 -2.13 11.92 -7.61
C ALA A 60 -1.41 11.38 -8.86
N ALA A 61 -0.98 10.11 -8.86
CA ALA A 61 -0.37 9.48 -10.03
C ALA A 61 -1.33 9.45 -11.22
N VAL A 62 -2.59 9.02 -11.01
CA VAL A 62 -3.62 8.99 -12.05
C VAL A 62 -3.94 10.40 -12.55
N GLY A 63 -4.05 11.39 -11.66
CA GLY A 63 -4.27 12.78 -12.04
C GLY A 63 -3.13 13.37 -12.88
N VAL A 64 -1.88 13.02 -12.57
CA VAL A 64 -0.72 13.39 -13.39
C VAL A 64 -0.74 12.70 -14.75
N ILE A 65 -1.09 11.41 -14.80
CA ILE A 65 -1.23 10.68 -16.08
C ILE A 65 -2.29 11.35 -16.96
N ALA A 66 -3.51 11.54 -16.44
CA ALA A 66 -4.61 12.12 -17.21
C ALA A 66 -4.33 13.57 -17.65
N GLY A 67 -3.67 14.37 -16.79
CA GLY A 67 -3.50 15.78 -17.05
C GLY A 67 -2.18 16.18 -17.73
N ALA A 68 -1.15 15.33 -17.71
CA ALA A 68 0.13 15.61 -18.35
C ALA A 68 0.56 14.56 -19.38
N PHE A 69 0.02 13.35 -19.34
CA PHE A 69 0.42 12.23 -20.20
C PHE A 69 -0.79 11.55 -20.88
N PRO A 70 -1.58 12.24 -21.73
CA PRO A 70 -2.82 11.69 -22.30
C PRO A 70 -2.61 10.43 -23.16
N ALA A 71 -1.52 10.33 -23.92
CA ALA A 71 -1.19 9.10 -24.65
C ALA A 71 -0.86 7.92 -23.71
N LEU A 72 -0.29 8.24 -22.53
CA LEU A 72 -0.03 7.25 -21.50
C LEU A 72 -1.32 6.83 -20.79
N GLU A 73 -2.29 7.73 -20.64
CA GLU A 73 -3.61 7.43 -20.11
C GLU A 73 -4.32 6.38 -20.96
N GLU A 74 -4.34 6.55 -22.28
CA GLU A 74 -4.98 5.60 -23.19
C GLU A 74 -4.35 4.20 -23.08
N THR A 75 -3.02 4.13 -23.04
CA THR A 75 -2.29 2.85 -22.97
C THR A 75 -2.38 2.19 -21.60
N LEU A 76 -2.24 2.94 -20.50
CA LEU A 76 -2.25 2.37 -19.14
C LEU A 76 -3.65 2.11 -18.62
N ILE A 77 -4.63 2.96 -18.92
CA ILE A 77 -6.00 2.82 -18.42
C ILE A 77 -6.87 2.10 -19.45
N GLY A 78 -6.93 2.60 -20.67
CA GLY A 78 -7.73 2.01 -21.75
C GLY A 78 -7.24 0.62 -22.14
N GLY A 79 -5.93 0.47 -22.37
CA GLY A 79 -5.30 -0.80 -22.73
C GLY A 79 -5.31 -1.86 -21.62
N ASN A 80 -5.53 -1.48 -20.36
CA ASN A 80 -5.54 -2.39 -19.21
C ASN A 80 -6.84 -2.31 -18.40
N TYR A 81 -7.97 -2.07 -19.08
CA TYR A 81 -9.27 -1.85 -18.44
C TYR A 81 -9.64 -2.91 -17.38
N THR A 82 -9.40 -4.19 -17.66
CA THR A 82 -9.65 -5.27 -16.69
C THR A 82 -8.82 -5.11 -15.41
N ALA A 83 -7.53 -4.76 -15.54
CA ALA A 83 -6.69 -4.52 -14.37
C ALA A 83 -7.21 -3.31 -13.58
N VAL A 84 -7.56 -2.21 -14.26
CA VAL A 84 -8.09 -1.00 -13.61
C VAL A 84 -9.40 -1.27 -12.87
N VAL A 85 -10.35 -1.98 -13.49
CA VAL A 85 -11.62 -2.33 -12.84
C VAL A 85 -11.39 -3.21 -11.61
N LEU A 86 -10.50 -4.20 -11.71
CA LEU A 86 -10.11 -5.02 -10.56
C LEU A 86 -9.45 -4.17 -9.46
N LEU A 87 -8.62 -3.19 -9.83
CA LEU A 87 -8.00 -2.27 -8.87
C LEU A 87 -9.07 -1.56 -8.06
N LEU A 88 -10.01 -0.91 -8.75
CA LEU A 88 -11.07 -0.12 -8.12
C LEU A 88 -12.00 -0.99 -7.28
N PHE A 89 -12.39 -2.16 -7.79
CA PHE A 89 -13.21 -3.11 -7.05
C PHE A 89 -12.50 -3.59 -5.78
N GLY A 90 -11.24 -4.02 -5.90
CA GLY A 90 -10.44 -4.47 -4.77
C GLY A 90 -10.24 -3.38 -3.72
N TRP A 91 -10.00 -2.15 -4.17
CA TRP A 91 -9.86 -0.98 -3.31
C TRP A 91 -11.15 -0.72 -2.53
N VAL A 92 -12.30 -0.60 -3.20
CA VAL A 92 -13.59 -0.38 -2.52
C VAL A 92 -13.92 -1.48 -1.51
N VAL A 93 -13.71 -2.75 -1.88
CA VAL A 93 -13.98 -3.90 -1.00
C VAL A 93 -13.07 -3.89 0.22
N ARG A 94 -11.79 -3.57 0.04
CA ARG A 94 -10.82 -3.47 1.14
C ARG A 94 -11.22 -2.38 2.12
N ASP A 95 -11.53 -1.19 1.62
CA ASP A 95 -11.89 -0.04 2.43
C ASP A 95 -13.18 -0.30 3.20
N LEU A 96 -14.18 -0.90 2.54
CA LEU A 96 -15.40 -1.35 3.20
C LEU A 96 -15.08 -2.27 4.38
N GLY A 97 -14.16 -3.22 4.22
CA GLY A 97 -13.72 -4.10 5.30
C GLY A 97 -12.99 -3.37 6.45
N LEU A 98 -12.21 -2.33 6.13
CA LEU A 98 -11.52 -1.49 7.12
C LEU A 98 -12.50 -0.60 7.89
N TRP A 99 -13.48 0.01 7.21
CA TRP A 99 -14.50 0.88 7.80
C TRP A 99 -15.53 0.08 8.60
N LEU A 100 -16.04 -1.02 8.05
CA LEU A 100 -17.06 -1.88 8.68
C LEU A 100 -16.46 -2.99 9.56
N TYR A 101 -15.27 -2.74 10.12
CA TYR A 101 -14.49 -3.78 10.79
C TYR A 101 -15.21 -4.46 11.97
N GLY A 102 -16.03 -3.71 12.71
CA GLY A 102 -16.98 -4.25 13.69
C GLY A 102 -16.41 -5.27 14.70
N GLY A 103 -15.12 -5.19 15.03
CA GLY A 103 -14.45 -6.14 15.94
C GLY A 103 -13.78 -7.35 15.27
N GLY A 104 -13.58 -7.35 13.95
CA GLY A 104 -12.83 -8.39 13.25
C GLY A 104 -13.65 -9.64 12.94
N GLY A 105 -14.94 -9.43 12.60
CA GLY A 105 -15.81 -10.48 12.09
C GLY A 105 -15.27 -11.13 10.79
N ARG A 106 -15.75 -12.33 10.48
CA ARG A 106 -15.28 -13.11 9.30
C ARG A 106 -15.45 -12.33 8.00
N THR A 107 -16.53 -11.56 7.87
CA THR A 107 -16.84 -10.75 6.69
C THR A 107 -15.84 -9.61 6.49
N ALA A 108 -15.58 -8.82 7.54
CA ALA A 108 -14.59 -7.73 7.48
C ALA A 108 -13.18 -8.25 7.17
N VAL A 109 -12.76 -9.33 7.84
CA VAL A 109 -11.46 -9.96 7.58
C VAL A 109 -11.37 -10.46 6.14
N ALA A 110 -12.42 -11.10 5.63
CA ALA A 110 -12.47 -11.57 4.24
C ALA A 110 -12.44 -10.40 3.25
N ALA A 111 -13.16 -9.32 3.51
CA ALA A 111 -13.17 -8.12 2.65
C ALA A 111 -11.79 -7.45 2.59
N ILE A 112 -11.14 -7.23 3.74
CA ILE A 112 -9.78 -6.67 3.78
C ILE A 112 -8.80 -7.57 3.02
N THR A 113 -8.86 -8.88 3.29
CA THR A 113 -7.93 -9.86 2.70
C THR A 113 -8.14 -9.94 1.20
N ALA A 114 -9.36 -10.24 0.75
CA ALA A 114 -9.69 -10.39 -0.66
C ALA A 114 -9.50 -9.09 -1.44
N GLY A 115 -9.93 -7.95 -0.90
CA GLY A 115 -9.71 -6.65 -1.53
C GLY A 115 -8.23 -6.34 -1.73
N SER A 116 -7.40 -6.58 -0.71
CA SER A 116 -5.95 -6.36 -0.81
C SER A 116 -5.29 -7.30 -1.83
N TRP A 117 -5.70 -8.56 -1.90
CA TRP A 117 -5.25 -9.50 -2.93
C TRP A 117 -5.68 -9.07 -4.34
N THR A 118 -6.91 -8.60 -4.51
CA THR A 118 -7.41 -8.12 -5.80
C THR A 118 -6.62 -6.92 -6.29
N VAL A 119 -6.31 -5.95 -5.42
CA VAL A 119 -5.46 -4.80 -5.77
C VAL A 119 -4.04 -5.25 -6.14
N ALA A 120 -3.45 -6.18 -5.37
CA ALA A 120 -2.11 -6.71 -5.67
C ALA A 120 -2.07 -7.44 -7.03
N VAL A 121 -3.08 -8.26 -7.34
CA VAL A 121 -3.19 -8.95 -8.63
C VAL A 121 -3.37 -7.95 -9.77
N SER A 122 -4.24 -6.95 -9.58
CA SER A 122 -4.44 -5.89 -10.56
C SER A 122 -3.14 -5.13 -10.89
N LEU A 123 -2.42 -4.67 -9.87
CA LEU A 123 -1.13 -4.00 -10.06
C LEU A 123 -0.10 -4.95 -10.67
N GLY A 124 -0.15 -6.24 -10.32
CA GLY A 124 0.63 -7.30 -10.94
C GLY A 124 0.38 -7.41 -12.44
N LEU A 125 -0.88 -7.41 -12.87
CA LEU A 125 -1.26 -7.45 -14.29
C LEU A 125 -0.76 -6.21 -15.03
N LEU A 126 -1.01 -5.03 -14.46
CA LEU A 126 -0.59 -3.75 -15.04
C LEU A 126 0.94 -3.67 -15.18
N LEU A 127 1.69 -3.95 -14.11
CA LEU A 127 3.16 -3.92 -14.13
C LEU A 127 3.76 -5.02 -15.00
N SER A 128 3.10 -6.18 -15.15
CA SER A 128 3.53 -7.22 -16.09
C SER A 128 3.48 -6.69 -17.53
N GLY A 129 2.37 -6.06 -17.92
CA GLY A 129 2.20 -5.47 -19.25
C GLY A 129 3.23 -4.39 -19.53
N ILE A 130 3.44 -3.47 -18.59
CA ILE A 130 4.44 -2.40 -18.71
C ILE A 130 5.87 -2.95 -18.81
N ALA A 131 6.22 -3.93 -17.98
CA ALA A 131 7.56 -4.49 -17.93
C ALA A 131 7.85 -5.49 -19.07
N GLY A 132 6.85 -5.85 -19.88
CA GLY A 132 6.97 -6.91 -20.90
C GLY A 132 7.13 -8.31 -20.28
N LEU A 133 6.68 -8.50 -19.05
CA LEU A 133 6.67 -9.80 -18.37
C LEU A 133 5.37 -10.54 -18.65
N SER A 134 5.43 -11.88 -18.63
CA SER A 134 4.19 -12.65 -18.64
C SER A 134 3.42 -12.43 -17.32
N PRO A 135 2.07 -12.40 -17.35
CA PRO A 135 1.27 -12.31 -16.12
C PRO A 135 1.58 -13.41 -15.10
N LEU A 136 2.00 -14.59 -15.58
CA LEU A 136 2.42 -15.73 -14.74
C LEU A 136 3.68 -15.44 -13.92
N VAL A 137 4.46 -14.42 -14.29
CA VAL A 137 5.67 -14.01 -13.57
C VAL A 137 5.42 -12.71 -12.79
N GLY A 138 4.88 -11.68 -13.45
CA GLY A 138 4.78 -10.37 -12.82
C GLY A 138 3.70 -10.29 -11.72
N VAL A 139 2.58 -11.00 -11.86
CA VAL A 139 1.55 -11.07 -10.80
C VAL A 139 2.10 -11.70 -9.51
N PRO A 140 2.67 -12.92 -9.52
CA PRO A 140 3.22 -13.50 -8.30
C PRO A 140 4.43 -12.71 -7.77
N LEU A 141 5.23 -12.08 -8.63
CA LEU A 141 6.32 -11.19 -8.20
C LEU A 141 5.81 -10.01 -7.37
N VAL A 142 4.81 -9.28 -7.88
CA VAL A 142 4.22 -8.14 -7.16
C VAL A 142 3.56 -8.61 -5.86
N ALA A 143 2.78 -9.69 -5.91
CA ALA A 143 2.15 -10.24 -4.71
C ALA A 143 3.19 -10.69 -3.65
N ALA A 144 4.29 -11.32 -4.07
CA ALA A 144 5.36 -11.74 -3.18
C ALA A 144 6.08 -10.54 -2.55
N LEU A 145 6.36 -9.49 -3.32
CA LEU A 145 6.97 -8.26 -2.81
C LEU A 145 6.03 -7.54 -1.83
N PHE A 146 4.72 -7.48 -2.10
CA PHE A 146 3.74 -6.93 -1.17
C PHE A 146 3.65 -7.75 0.12
N CYS A 147 3.60 -9.08 0.02
CA CYS A 147 3.64 -9.95 1.20
C CYS A 147 4.91 -9.73 2.02
N ALA A 148 6.08 -9.67 1.38
CA ALA A 148 7.35 -9.40 2.05
C ALA A 148 7.36 -8.03 2.73
N HIS A 149 6.93 -6.98 2.02
CA HIS A 149 6.88 -5.63 2.55
C HIS A 149 5.88 -5.53 3.72
N GLY A 150 4.70 -6.14 3.59
CA GLY A 150 3.69 -6.24 4.65
C GLY A 150 4.16 -7.01 5.89
N LEU A 151 4.95 -8.08 5.72
CA LEU A 151 5.57 -8.80 6.84
C LEU A 151 6.58 -7.90 7.58
N THR A 152 7.45 -7.20 6.86
CA THR A 152 8.43 -6.29 7.49
C THR A 152 7.74 -5.10 8.16
N PHE A 153 6.66 -4.58 7.57
CA PHE A 153 5.80 -3.58 8.18
C PHE A 153 5.16 -4.10 9.47
N ALA A 154 4.53 -5.28 9.43
CA ALA A 154 3.95 -5.92 10.60
C ALA A 154 5.00 -6.15 11.71
N ALA A 155 6.21 -6.56 11.34
CA ALA A 155 7.33 -6.73 12.27
C ALA A 155 7.77 -5.40 12.92
N LEU A 156 7.63 -4.26 12.24
CA LEU A 156 7.90 -2.93 12.81
C LEU A 156 6.79 -2.43 13.74
N ARG A 157 5.53 -2.74 13.42
CA ARG A 157 4.36 -2.08 14.02
C ARG A 157 3.64 -2.92 15.07
N LEU A 158 3.63 -4.25 14.95
CA LEU A 158 2.83 -5.11 15.83
C LEU A 158 3.60 -5.54 17.09
N PRO A 159 2.91 -5.79 18.21
CA PRO A 159 3.49 -6.42 19.40
C PRO A 159 3.25 -7.94 19.41
N GLY A 160 3.91 -8.65 20.34
CA GLY A 160 3.59 -10.03 20.73
C GLY A 160 3.59 -11.07 19.58
N ALA A 161 2.66 -12.02 19.66
CA ALA A 161 2.59 -13.15 18.74
C ALA A 161 2.40 -12.77 17.25
N PRO A 162 1.61 -11.73 16.87
CA PRO A 162 1.58 -11.25 15.49
C PRO A 162 2.94 -10.82 14.95
N ARG A 163 3.75 -10.13 15.77
CA ARG A 163 5.11 -9.74 15.40
C ARG A 163 6.02 -10.95 15.20
N GLU A 164 5.96 -11.91 16.12
CA GLU A 164 6.76 -13.13 16.00
C GLU A 164 6.41 -13.89 14.73
N ARG A 165 5.13 -13.99 14.37
CA ARG A 165 4.70 -14.58 13.10
C ARG A 165 5.25 -13.81 11.91
N ALA A 166 5.18 -12.48 11.93
CA ALA A 166 5.77 -11.66 10.88
C ALA A 166 7.29 -11.90 10.73
N GLY A 167 8.01 -12.04 11.84
CA GLY A 167 9.45 -12.28 11.87
C GLY A 167 9.88 -13.69 11.45
N ARG A 168 9.05 -14.73 11.64
CA ARG A 168 9.39 -16.13 11.29
C ARG A 168 9.65 -16.34 9.81
N LEU A 169 8.91 -15.64 8.95
CA LEU A 169 9.06 -15.71 7.49
C LEU A 169 10.20 -14.83 6.97
N TRP A 170 10.80 -14.01 7.85
CA TRP A 170 11.90 -13.10 7.55
C TRP A 170 13.14 -13.38 8.44
N ALA A 171 13.21 -14.59 9.03
CA ALA A 171 14.09 -14.93 10.15
C ALA A 171 15.59 -14.86 9.81
N GLY A 172 16.14 -13.64 9.89
CA GLY A 172 17.57 -13.36 9.99
C GLY A 172 17.89 -12.15 10.89
N THR A 173 16.88 -11.45 11.42
CA THR A 173 17.07 -10.20 12.15
C THR A 173 16.25 -10.15 13.44
N ALA A 174 16.71 -10.85 14.47
CA ALA A 174 16.09 -10.82 15.80
C ALA A 174 16.23 -9.46 16.53
N ALA A 175 17.03 -8.52 16.00
CA ALA A 175 17.23 -7.20 16.58
C ALA A 175 16.44 -6.10 15.84
N ARG A 176 15.87 -5.13 16.59
CA ARG A 176 15.17 -3.94 16.07
C ARG A 176 15.85 -3.22 14.88
N PRO A 177 17.18 -2.99 14.86
CA PRO A 177 17.82 -2.39 13.68
C PRO A 177 17.61 -3.22 12.41
N GLY A 178 17.55 -4.55 12.51
CA GLY A 178 17.34 -5.40 11.36
C GLY A 178 15.91 -5.36 10.80
N GLU A 179 14.89 -5.08 11.61
CA GLU A 179 13.52 -4.88 11.11
C GLU A 179 13.39 -3.60 10.26
N ARG A 180 14.07 -2.52 10.65
CA ARG A 180 14.09 -1.28 9.86
C ARG A 180 14.86 -1.46 8.56
N VAL A 181 15.99 -2.17 8.61
CA VAL A 181 16.76 -2.51 7.42
C VAL A 181 15.93 -3.39 6.48
N ALA A 182 15.25 -4.41 7.01
CA ALA A 182 14.36 -5.28 6.24
C ALA A 182 13.24 -4.52 5.52
N PHE A 183 12.57 -3.62 6.23
CA PHE A 183 11.56 -2.74 5.64
C PHE A 183 12.17 -1.83 4.56
N GLY A 184 13.35 -1.26 4.81
CA GLY A 184 14.08 -0.47 3.83
C GLY A 184 14.45 -1.25 2.57
N VAL A 185 14.92 -2.49 2.70
CA VAL A 185 15.28 -3.36 1.57
C VAL A 185 14.06 -3.70 0.72
N THR A 186 12.95 -4.07 1.35
CA THR A 186 11.70 -4.37 0.62
C THR A 186 11.10 -3.12 -0.03
N ALA A 187 11.19 -1.95 0.62
CA ALA A 187 10.82 -0.67 0.02
C ALA A 187 11.68 -0.34 -1.21
N VAL A 188 13.00 -0.53 -1.13
CA VAL A 188 13.91 -0.33 -2.27
C VAL A 188 13.61 -1.31 -3.40
N ALA A 189 13.29 -2.56 -3.09
CA ALA A 189 12.91 -3.55 -4.11
C ALA A 189 11.62 -3.14 -4.85
N LEU A 190 10.60 -2.68 -4.11
CA LEU A 190 9.37 -2.15 -4.71
C LEU A 190 9.64 -0.88 -5.52
N ALA A 191 10.45 0.04 -5.01
CA ALA A 191 10.83 1.24 -5.74
C ALA A 191 11.58 0.91 -7.04
N ALA A 192 12.53 -0.02 -6.99
CA ALA A 192 13.25 -0.51 -8.16
C ALA A 192 12.30 -1.13 -9.18
N LEU A 193 11.33 -1.95 -8.74
CA LEU A 193 10.30 -2.50 -9.64
C LEU A 193 9.53 -1.38 -10.35
N GLY A 194 9.05 -0.37 -9.61
CA GLY A 194 8.31 0.75 -10.17
C GLY A 194 9.14 1.58 -11.16
N VAL A 195 10.40 1.87 -10.83
CA VAL A 195 11.33 2.60 -11.71
C VAL A 195 11.66 1.79 -12.96
N LEU A 196 11.96 0.50 -12.82
CA LEU A 196 12.29 -0.38 -13.95
C LEU A 196 11.11 -0.57 -14.90
N ALA A 197 9.89 -0.70 -14.37
CA ALA A 197 8.67 -0.73 -15.18
C ALA A 197 8.45 0.63 -15.86
N GLY A 198 8.50 1.73 -15.11
CA GLY A 198 8.30 3.08 -15.63
C GLY A 198 9.31 3.48 -16.72
N ALA A 199 10.55 2.99 -16.65
CA ALA A 199 11.58 3.22 -17.65
C ALA A 199 11.26 2.59 -19.03
N ARG A 200 10.27 1.69 -19.12
CA ARG A 200 9.78 1.10 -20.37
C ARG A 200 8.69 1.94 -21.05
N LEU A 201 8.13 2.93 -20.35
CA LEU A 201 7.05 3.75 -20.86
C LEU A 201 7.59 4.86 -21.77
N PRO A 202 6.88 5.23 -22.85
CA PRO A 202 7.25 6.34 -23.73
C PRO A 202 6.91 7.70 -23.07
N LEU A 203 7.48 7.97 -21.90
CA LEU A 203 7.10 9.10 -21.04
C LEU A 203 7.33 10.46 -21.71
N ARG A 204 8.43 10.58 -22.47
CA ARG A 204 8.78 11.84 -23.17
C ARG A 204 7.81 12.11 -24.31
N ASP A 205 7.53 11.08 -25.10
CA ASP A 205 6.67 11.17 -26.27
C ASP A 205 5.19 11.32 -25.89
N SER A 206 4.82 10.90 -24.68
CA SER A 206 3.45 10.99 -24.16
C SER A 206 3.13 12.32 -23.51
N LEU A 207 4.12 13.20 -23.30
CA LEU A 207 3.95 14.45 -22.58
C LEU A 207 3.21 15.48 -23.44
N ALA A 208 2.11 16.03 -22.92
CA ALA A 208 1.42 17.16 -23.52
C ALA A 208 2.12 18.50 -23.18
N GLU A 209 1.46 19.65 -23.39
CA GLU A 209 1.90 20.92 -22.79
C GLU A 209 1.18 21.16 -21.44
N PRO A 210 1.66 20.61 -20.29
CA PRO A 210 1.00 20.79 -19.00
C PRO A 210 1.36 22.15 -18.39
N THR A 211 0.83 23.21 -18.97
CA THR A 211 1.20 24.60 -18.66
C THR A 211 1.05 24.94 -17.18
N PHE A 212 0.05 24.37 -16.50
CA PHE A 212 -0.23 24.64 -15.08
C PHE A 212 -0.16 23.43 -14.15
N LEU A 213 -0.46 22.23 -14.64
CA LEU A 213 -0.55 21.05 -13.77
C LEU A 213 0.80 20.69 -13.14
N VAL A 214 1.87 20.58 -13.96
CA VAL A 214 3.17 20.13 -13.48
C VAL A 214 3.79 21.07 -12.43
N PRO A 215 3.74 22.42 -12.60
CA PRO A 215 4.15 23.34 -11.54
C PRO A 215 3.34 23.18 -10.25
N VAL A 216 2.02 23.03 -10.34
CA VAL A 216 1.16 22.82 -9.17
C VAL A 216 1.55 21.53 -8.45
N MET A 217 1.70 20.43 -9.19
CA MET A 217 2.07 19.15 -8.58
C MET A 217 3.49 19.19 -8.00
N ALA A 218 4.41 19.97 -8.57
CA ALA A 218 5.73 20.17 -7.99
C ALA A 218 5.68 20.90 -6.63
N VAL A 219 4.69 21.77 -6.40
CA VAL A 219 4.43 22.41 -5.09
C VAL A 219 3.67 21.48 -4.14
N VAL A 220 2.74 20.68 -4.65
CA VAL A 220 1.97 19.70 -3.84
C VAL A 220 2.84 18.54 -3.38
N THR A 221 3.80 18.09 -4.20
CA THR A 221 4.70 16.97 -3.89
C THR A 221 5.42 17.10 -2.54
N PRO A 222 6.13 18.20 -2.22
CA PRO A 222 6.79 18.34 -0.92
C PRO A 222 5.79 18.40 0.24
N LEU A 223 4.58 18.94 0.05
CA LEU A 223 3.53 18.92 1.06
C LEU A 223 3.07 17.48 1.34
N LEU A 224 2.82 16.70 0.29
CA LEU A 224 2.41 15.29 0.41
C LEU A 224 3.52 14.44 1.06
N LEU A 225 4.78 14.68 0.71
CA LEU A 225 5.94 14.05 1.36
C LEU A 225 6.00 14.42 2.85
N ALA A 226 5.78 15.68 3.19
CA ALA A 226 5.80 16.15 4.57
C ALA A 226 4.65 15.54 5.39
N THR A 227 3.43 15.47 4.84
CA THR A 227 2.29 14.84 5.53
C THR A 227 2.50 13.34 5.70
N GLN A 228 3.07 12.67 4.70
CA GLN A 228 3.41 11.25 4.80
C GLN A 228 4.49 11.02 5.87
N ALA A 229 5.57 11.80 5.85
CA ALA A 229 6.63 11.72 6.84
C ALA A 229 6.11 12.00 8.26
N TRP A 230 5.22 12.99 8.39
CA TRP A 230 4.58 13.33 9.65
C TRP A 230 3.67 12.22 10.15
N ALA A 231 2.89 11.56 9.29
CA ALA A 231 2.09 10.40 9.65
C ALA A 231 2.99 9.26 10.17
N TRP A 232 4.05 8.92 9.45
CA TRP A 232 5.02 7.90 9.86
C TRP A 232 5.74 8.24 11.17
N TRP A 233 6.05 9.52 11.39
CA TRP A 233 6.65 9.97 12.64
C TRP A 233 5.67 9.91 13.81
N THR A 234 4.43 10.36 13.61
CA THR A 234 3.37 10.41 14.64
C THR A 234 2.99 9.00 15.08
N PHE A 235 2.75 8.12 14.11
CA PHE A 235 2.42 6.72 14.34
C PHE A 235 3.68 5.86 14.22
N ARG A 236 4.78 6.21 14.89
CA ARG A 236 6.03 5.40 14.85
C ARG A 236 6.08 4.31 15.91
N HIS A 237 5.30 4.43 17.00
CA HIS A 237 5.28 3.48 18.11
C HIS A 237 4.52 2.22 17.73
N ARG A 238 4.88 1.07 18.31
CA ARG A 238 4.12 -0.16 18.09
C ARG A 238 2.72 -0.02 18.65
N VAL A 239 1.75 -0.54 17.91
CA VAL A 239 0.37 -0.50 18.35
C VAL A 239 0.18 -1.30 19.62
N SER A 240 -0.72 -0.83 20.47
CA SER A 240 -1.09 -1.47 21.73
C SER A 240 -2.59 -1.78 21.77
N ALA A 241 -3.00 -2.66 22.69
CA ALA A 241 -4.43 -2.93 22.89
C ALA A 241 -5.19 -1.69 23.39
N ASP A 242 -4.52 -0.79 24.08
CA ASP A 242 -5.09 0.43 24.66
C ASP A 242 -5.14 1.59 23.66
N ASP A 243 -4.53 1.45 22.49
CA ASP A 243 -4.57 2.49 21.46
C ASP A 243 -6.03 2.73 21.01
N PRO A 244 -6.45 4.00 20.92
CA PRO A 244 -7.78 4.35 20.47
C PRO A 244 -7.97 3.95 19.00
N ASP A 245 -9.20 3.61 18.64
CA ASP A 245 -9.52 3.39 17.22
C ASP A 245 -9.49 4.75 16.49
N PRO A 246 -8.64 4.94 15.46
CA PRO A 246 -8.53 6.22 14.76
C PRO A 246 -9.85 6.71 14.14
N LEU A 247 -10.79 5.81 13.87
CA LEU A 247 -12.10 6.16 13.32
C LEU A 247 -13.19 6.38 14.36
N GLY A 248 -12.85 6.37 15.65
CA GLY A 248 -13.83 6.53 16.72
C GLY A 248 -14.86 5.39 16.80
N VAL A 249 -14.59 4.25 16.13
CA VAL A 249 -15.43 3.05 16.23
C VAL A 249 -15.32 2.52 17.65
N GLN A 250 -16.27 2.92 18.50
CA GLN A 250 -16.41 2.37 19.83
C GLN A 250 -16.80 0.90 19.69
N TYR A 251 -15.86 0.00 20.00
CA TYR A 251 -16.22 -1.39 20.19
C TYR A 251 -17.13 -1.45 21.41
N ALA A 252 -18.42 -1.72 21.20
CA ALA A 252 -19.40 -1.92 22.28
C ALA A 252 -18.94 -2.95 23.32
N ASN A 253 -17.92 -3.76 22.98
CA ASN A 253 -17.37 -4.84 23.77
C ASN A 253 -15.88 -4.63 24.14
N ALA A 254 -15.40 -3.39 24.31
CA ALA A 254 -14.02 -3.14 24.75
C ALA A 254 -13.65 -3.91 26.04
N GLU A 255 -14.63 -4.12 26.92
CA GLU A 255 -14.49 -4.94 28.13
C GLU A 255 -14.39 -6.44 27.83
N GLN A 256 -15.10 -6.93 26.82
CA GLN A 256 -15.12 -8.34 26.41
C GLN A 256 -13.83 -8.75 25.68
N ILE A 257 -13.21 -7.82 24.95
CA ILE A 257 -11.86 -8.00 24.38
C ILE A 257 -10.82 -8.06 25.50
N ARG A 258 -10.96 -7.22 26.54
CA ARG A 258 -10.08 -7.21 27.71
C ARG A 258 -10.13 -8.50 28.53
N ARG A 259 -11.30 -9.17 28.57
CA ARG A 259 -11.51 -10.45 29.29
C ARG A 259 -11.10 -11.70 28.50
N SER A 260 -10.76 -11.57 27.22
CA SER A 260 -10.35 -12.70 26.35
C SER A 260 -8.87 -12.64 25.92
N ALA A 261 -8.13 -11.68 26.47
CA ALA A 261 -6.67 -11.61 26.41
C ALA A 261 -6.07 -12.20 27.70
#